data_AF-A0A923CFM3-F1
#
_entry.id   AF-A0A923CFM3-F1
#
_cell.length_a   1.000
_cell.length_b   1.000
_cell.length_c   1.000
_cell.angle_alpha   90.00
_cell.angle_beta   90.00
_cell.angle_gamma   90.00
#
_symmetry.space_group_name_H-M   'P 1'
#
loop_
_entity.id
_entity.type
_entity.pdbx_description
1 polymer ?
#
loop_
_entity_poly.entity_id
_entity_poly.type
_entity_poly.pdbx_seq_one_letter_code
_entity_poly.pdbx_strand_id
1 'polypeptide(L)'
;MSTSAFLKNQLDTVGKQLQSVFNEFPNGKWDEKATPVSFSAAETAEHLAECYQAFLVHAEGRDYEWGTYQIENKSPEHLVKTMFEQRAKATAVAASSDDPKIHNFATDYILLHDAYHVGQIVTLRLTIGDFDPYSLYR
;
A
#
# COMPACT_ATOMS: atom_id res chain seq x y z
N MET A 1 -6.00 24.07 8.74
CA MET A 1 -5.14 22.98 8.24
C MET A 1 -4.94 23.21 6.76
N SER A 2 -3.71 23.19 6.24
CA SER A 2 -3.48 23.29 4.79
C SER A 2 -3.91 21.99 4.08
N THR A 3 -4.12 22.04 2.77
CA THR A 3 -4.42 20.85 1.94
C THR A 3 -3.35 19.77 2.13
N SER A 4 -2.06 20.15 2.09
CA SER A 4 -0.94 19.23 2.27
C SER A 4 -0.90 18.62 3.68
N ALA A 5 -1.26 19.40 4.72
CA ALA A 5 -1.37 18.88 6.09
C ALA A 5 -2.56 17.91 6.26
N PHE A 6 -3.68 18.18 5.59
CA PHE A 6 -4.83 17.28 5.58
C PHE A 6 -4.51 15.99 4.84
N LEU A 7 -3.94 16.07 3.64
CA LEU A 7 -3.51 14.91 2.85
C LEU A 7 -2.52 14.05 3.64
N LYS A 8 -1.49 14.67 4.25
CA LYS A 8 -0.54 13.94 5.10
C LYS A 8 -1.25 13.16 6.21
N ASN A 9 -2.21 13.77 6.90
CA ASN A 9 -2.97 13.09 7.95
C ASN A 9 -3.75 11.88 7.41
N GLN A 10 -4.36 11.99 6.22
CA GLN A 10 -5.05 10.88 5.59
C GLN A 10 -4.08 9.75 5.19
N LEU A 11 -2.94 10.10 4.60
CA LEU A 11 -1.87 9.15 4.24
C LEU A 11 -1.30 8.44 5.48
N ASP A 12 -1.09 9.15 6.58
CA ASP A 12 -0.65 8.55 7.85
C ASP A 12 -1.72 7.60 8.41
N THR A 13 -3.00 7.96 8.31
CA THR A 13 -4.12 7.17 8.82
C THR A 13 -4.27 5.85 8.08
N VAL A 14 -4.34 5.88 6.74
CA VAL A 14 -4.44 4.65 5.94
C VAL A 14 -3.17 3.82 6.04
N GLY A 15 -2.00 4.46 6.22
CA GLY A 15 -0.73 3.77 6.41
C GLY A 15 -0.69 2.90 7.67
N LYS A 16 -1.33 3.35 8.75
CA LYS A 16 -1.48 2.55 9.98
C LYS A 16 -2.38 1.33 9.73
N GLN A 17 -3.51 1.52 9.06
CA GLN A 17 -4.40 0.41 8.71
C GLN A 17 -3.70 -0.62 7.82
N LEU A 18 -2.94 -0.14 6.83
CA LEU A 18 -2.13 -0.99 5.96
C LEU A 18 -1.08 -1.78 6.76
N GLN A 19 -0.42 -1.13 7.72
CA GLN A 19 0.53 -1.82 8.59
C GLN A 19 -0.16 -2.91 9.44
N SER A 20 -1.33 -2.61 10.00
CA SER A 20 -2.09 -3.54 10.82
C SER A 20 -2.49 -4.81 10.06
N VAL A 21 -2.85 -4.71 8.78
CA VAL A 21 -3.26 -5.90 8.00
C VAL A 21 -2.10 -6.85 7.71
N PHE A 22 -0.86 -6.35 7.61
CA PHE A 22 0.34 -7.18 7.44
C PHE A 22 0.98 -7.63 8.77
N ASN A 23 0.60 -7.00 9.89
CA ASN A 23 1.16 -7.35 11.19
C ASN A 23 0.74 -8.76 11.62
N GLU A 24 1.70 -9.54 12.11
CA GLU A 24 1.50 -10.91 12.59
C GLU A 24 0.78 -11.80 11.55
N PHE A 25 1.07 -11.59 10.26
CA PHE A 25 0.48 -12.42 9.20
C PHE A 25 0.95 -13.88 9.36
N PRO A 26 0.05 -14.89 9.29
CA PRO A 26 0.41 -16.26 9.63
C PRO A 26 1.48 -16.85 8.71
N ASN A 27 2.44 -17.55 9.32
CA ASN A 27 3.49 -18.26 8.59
C ASN A 27 2.88 -19.28 7.61
N GLY A 28 3.39 -19.33 6.39
CA GLY A 28 2.93 -20.26 5.35
C GLY A 28 1.61 -19.87 4.68
N LYS A 29 1.02 -18.71 4.99
CA LYS A 29 -0.25 -18.25 4.40
C LYS A 29 -0.10 -17.07 3.43
N TRP A 30 1.12 -16.62 3.18
CA TRP A 30 1.42 -15.42 2.39
C TRP A 30 1.03 -15.52 0.91
N ASP A 31 0.96 -16.73 0.36
CA ASP A 31 0.56 -17.02 -1.01
C ASP A 31 -0.91 -17.44 -1.13
N GLU A 32 -1.65 -17.53 -0.02
CA GLU A 32 -3.08 -17.81 -0.07
C GLU A 32 -3.85 -16.62 -0.62
N LYS A 33 -4.95 -16.93 -1.32
CA LYS A 33 -5.80 -15.95 -1.99
C LYS A 33 -7.24 -16.14 -1.52
N ALA A 34 -7.95 -15.04 -1.29
CA ALA A 34 -9.37 -15.10 -0.91
C ALA A 34 -10.24 -15.67 -2.03
N THR A 35 -9.85 -15.44 -3.29
CA THR A 35 -10.46 -16.00 -4.50
C THR A 35 -9.39 -16.35 -5.54
N PRO A 36 -9.67 -17.16 -6.57
CA PRO A 36 -8.67 -17.50 -7.60
C PRO A 36 -8.10 -16.31 -8.38
N VAL A 37 -8.80 -15.17 -8.41
CA VAL A 37 -8.41 -13.97 -9.17
C VAL A 37 -7.85 -12.84 -8.31
N SER A 38 -7.96 -12.94 -6.98
CA SER A 38 -7.41 -11.91 -6.07
C SER A 38 -5.91 -12.07 -5.90
N PHE A 39 -5.25 -11.01 -5.43
CA PHE A 39 -3.87 -11.11 -4.98
C PHE A 39 -3.76 -11.82 -3.62
N SER A 40 -2.62 -12.48 -3.41
CA SER A 40 -2.15 -12.93 -2.10
C SER A 40 -1.57 -11.76 -1.31
N ALA A 41 -1.16 -11.99 -0.05
CA ALA A 41 -0.48 -10.97 0.73
C ALA A 41 0.89 -10.60 0.12
N ALA A 42 1.64 -11.59 -0.36
CA ALA A 42 2.93 -11.37 -1.02
C ALA A 42 2.77 -10.56 -2.32
N GLU A 43 1.81 -10.95 -3.17
CA GLU A 43 1.52 -10.24 -4.42
C GLU A 43 1.01 -8.81 -4.16
N THR A 44 0.19 -8.62 -3.11
CA THR A 44 -0.30 -7.29 -2.73
C THR A 44 0.84 -6.37 -2.29
N ALA A 45 1.79 -6.87 -1.50
CA ALA A 45 2.93 -6.06 -1.04
C ALA A 45 3.80 -5.59 -2.22
N GLU A 46 4.07 -6.49 -3.18
CA GLU A 46 4.79 -6.14 -4.41
C GLU A 46 4.01 -5.16 -5.29
N HIS A 47 2.72 -5.40 -5.51
CA HIS A 47 1.88 -4.53 -6.32
C HIS A 47 1.79 -3.12 -5.73
N LEU A 48 1.61 -2.99 -4.42
CA LEU A 48 1.62 -1.68 -3.75
C LEU A 48 2.97 -0.97 -3.90
N ALA A 49 4.08 -1.70 -3.79
CA ALA A 49 5.40 -1.13 -4.04
C ALA A 49 5.55 -0.57 -5.47
N GLU A 50 4.98 -1.26 -6.46
CA GLU A 50 4.89 -0.77 -7.84
C GLU A 50 3.99 0.48 -7.95
N CYS A 51 2.83 0.51 -7.30
CA CYS A 51 1.95 1.68 -7.30
C CYS A 51 2.65 2.94 -6.76
N TYR A 52 3.45 2.81 -5.70
CA TYR A 52 4.23 3.93 -5.17
C TYR A 52 5.35 4.36 -6.14
N GLN A 53 5.97 3.42 -6.84
CA GLN A 53 6.93 3.72 -7.89
C GLN A 53 6.26 4.47 -9.06
N ALA A 54 5.07 4.03 -9.48
CA ALA A 54 4.27 4.70 -10.50
C ALA A 54 3.92 6.13 -10.11
N PHE A 55 3.48 6.34 -8.86
CA PHE A 55 3.25 7.68 -8.32
C PHE A 55 4.49 8.57 -8.43
N LEU A 56 5.66 8.06 -8.03
CA LEU A 56 6.91 8.84 -8.08
C LEU A 56 7.26 9.24 -9.53
N VAL A 57 7.08 8.34 -10.49
CA VAL A 57 7.32 8.60 -11.92
C VAL A 57 6.33 9.64 -12.45
N HIS A 58 5.05 9.55 -12.08
CA HIS A 58 4.04 10.54 -12.46
C HIS A 58 4.28 11.91 -11.81
N ALA A 59 4.76 11.95 -10.57
CA ALA A 59 5.14 13.19 -9.90
C ALA A 59 6.31 13.92 -10.59
N GLU A 60 7.16 13.17 -11.30
CA GLU A 60 8.23 13.72 -12.16
C GLU A 60 7.72 14.14 -13.56
N GLY A 61 6.42 13.97 -13.86
CA GLY A 61 5.83 14.30 -15.15
C GLY A 61 6.09 13.26 -16.25
N ARG A 62 6.39 12.01 -15.87
CA ARG A 62 6.63 10.90 -16.80
C ARG A 62 5.48 9.88 -16.74
N ASP A 63 5.34 9.10 -17.81
CA ASP A 63 4.43 7.95 -17.83
C ASP A 63 5.11 6.70 -17.27
N TYR A 64 4.31 5.84 -16.64
CA TYR A 64 4.78 4.60 -16.01
C TYR A 64 4.30 3.37 -16.78
N GLU A 65 5.21 2.43 -17.04
CA GLU A 65 4.90 1.14 -17.66
C GLU A 65 4.67 0.08 -16.57
N TRP A 66 3.45 -0.42 -16.48
CA TRP A 66 3.04 -1.42 -15.49
C TRP A 66 3.63 -2.81 -15.75
N GLY A 67 3.85 -3.57 -14.68
CA GLY A 67 4.43 -4.91 -14.71
C GLY A 67 5.95 -4.91 -14.86
N THR A 68 6.59 -3.75 -14.75
CA THR A 68 8.04 -3.59 -14.91
C THR A 68 8.78 -3.56 -13.57
N TYR A 69 8.08 -3.29 -12.47
CA TYR A 69 8.66 -3.32 -11.13
C TYR A 69 8.57 -4.71 -10.52
N GLN A 70 9.71 -5.25 -10.09
CA GLN A 70 9.77 -6.51 -9.34
C GLN A 70 10.76 -6.39 -8.19
N ILE A 71 10.32 -6.83 -7.02
CA ILE A 71 11.16 -7.03 -5.83
C ILE A 71 11.86 -8.38 -6.00
N GLU A 72 13.19 -8.38 -6.07
CA GLU A 72 13.96 -9.62 -6.28
C GLU A 72 13.80 -10.60 -5.10
N ASN A 73 13.93 -10.11 -3.86
CA ASN A 73 13.79 -10.94 -2.67
C ASN A 73 12.30 -11.05 -2.26
N LYS A 74 11.73 -12.25 -2.50
CA LYS A 74 10.33 -12.57 -2.23
C LYS A 74 10.05 -13.05 -0.80
N SER A 75 10.99 -12.91 0.14
CA SER A 75 10.68 -13.21 1.54
C SER A 75 9.62 -12.23 2.06
N PRO A 76 8.62 -12.69 2.83
CA PRO A 76 7.57 -11.84 3.37
C PRO A 76 8.05 -10.56 4.06
N GLU A 77 9.07 -10.69 4.91
CA GLU A 77 9.63 -9.57 5.66
C GLU A 77 10.28 -8.55 4.72
N HIS A 78 10.93 -9.02 3.66
CA HIS A 78 11.56 -8.15 2.67
C HIS A 78 10.50 -7.46 1.80
N LEU A 79 9.47 -8.19 1.36
CA LEU A 79 8.37 -7.62 0.57
C LEU A 79 7.69 -6.47 1.31
N VAL A 80 7.28 -6.69 2.56
CA VAL A 80 6.61 -5.66 3.36
C VAL A 80 7.55 -4.49 3.68
N LYS A 81 8.81 -4.78 4.01
CA LYS A 81 9.80 -3.72 4.25
C LYS A 81 9.96 -2.84 3.01
N THR A 82 10.21 -3.44 1.86
CA THR A 82 10.42 -2.71 0.59
C THR A 82 9.17 -1.93 0.20
N MET A 83 7.98 -2.51 0.35
CA MET A 83 6.71 -1.81 0.15
C MET A 83 6.60 -0.55 1.02
N PHE A 84 6.86 -0.65 2.33
CA PHE A 84 6.77 0.51 3.23
C PHE A 84 7.88 1.55 3.00
N GLU A 85 9.08 1.14 2.58
CA GLU A 85 10.14 2.06 2.18
C GLU A 85 9.74 2.87 0.93
N GLN A 86 9.12 2.23 -0.06
CA GLN A 86 8.62 2.92 -1.26
C GLN A 86 7.45 3.85 -0.92
N ARG A 87 6.54 3.38 -0.05
CA ARG A 87 5.45 4.21 0.47
C ARG A 87 5.96 5.47 1.15
N ALA A 88 6.96 5.34 2.02
CA ALA A 88 7.53 6.48 2.75
C ALA A 88 8.13 7.54 1.80
N LYS A 89 8.78 7.12 0.72
CA LYS A 89 9.28 8.04 -0.32
C LYS A 89 8.12 8.74 -1.03
N ALA A 90 7.12 7.98 -1.46
CA ALA A 90 5.96 8.52 -2.18
C ALA A 90 5.15 9.51 -1.32
N THR A 91 4.87 9.18 -0.06
CA THR A 91 4.12 10.07 0.84
C THR A 91 4.90 11.32 1.22
N ALA A 92 6.23 11.26 1.30
CA ALA A 92 7.07 12.44 1.51
C ALA A 92 7.00 13.42 0.32
N VAL A 93 6.99 12.91 -0.91
CA VAL A 93 6.80 13.74 -2.12
C VAL A 93 5.39 14.33 -2.13
N ALA A 94 4.36 13.53 -1.87
CA ALA A 94 2.98 14.01 -1.80
C ALA A 94 2.77 15.12 -0.75
N ALA A 95 3.37 14.97 0.43
CA ALA A 95 3.21 15.90 1.54
C ALA A 95 4.02 17.20 1.40
N SER A 96 5.11 17.19 0.62
CA SER A 96 5.96 18.36 0.39
C SER A 96 5.54 19.19 -0.83
N SER A 97 4.65 18.68 -1.67
CA SER A 97 4.12 19.38 -2.84
C SER A 97 2.92 20.27 -2.49
N ASP A 98 2.81 21.39 -3.19
CA ASP A 98 1.61 22.24 -3.25
C ASP A 98 0.87 22.12 -4.60
N ASP A 99 1.35 21.27 -5.52
CA ASP A 99 0.71 21.04 -6.82
C ASP A 99 -0.53 20.14 -6.66
N PRO A 100 -1.74 20.64 -7.01
CA PRO A 100 -2.97 19.84 -6.96
C PRO A 100 -2.92 18.56 -7.79
N LYS A 101 -2.14 18.53 -8.88
CA LYS A 101 -1.97 17.30 -9.70
C LYS A 101 -1.25 16.21 -8.91
N ILE A 102 -0.21 16.57 -8.16
CA ILE A 102 0.52 15.62 -7.30
C ILE A 102 -0.39 15.13 -6.17
N HIS A 103 -1.24 15.99 -5.61
CA HIS A 103 -2.23 15.57 -4.60
C HIS A 103 -3.29 14.62 -5.18
N ASN A 104 -3.74 14.83 -6.42
CA ASN A 104 -4.64 13.91 -7.10
C ASN A 104 -3.97 12.54 -7.33
N PHE A 105 -2.75 12.52 -7.86
CA PHE A 105 -2.00 11.27 -8.01
C PHE A 105 -1.78 10.56 -6.66
N ALA A 106 -1.47 11.30 -5.59
CA ALA A 106 -1.33 10.71 -4.26
C ALA A 106 -2.65 10.12 -3.75
N THR A 107 -3.77 10.74 -4.10
CA THR A 107 -5.10 10.24 -3.76
C THR A 107 -5.38 8.92 -4.48
N ASP A 108 -5.09 8.85 -5.78
CA ASP A 108 -5.39 7.69 -6.62
C ASP A 108 -4.45 6.51 -6.37
N TYR A 109 -3.14 6.75 -6.30
CA TYR A 109 -2.11 5.70 -6.25
C TYR A 109 -1.70 5.30 -4.83
N ILE A 110 -1.99 6.13 -3.82
CA ILE A 110 -1.60 5.88 -2.43
C ILE A 110 -2.83 5.80 -1.54
N LEU A 111 -3.56 6.90 -1.35
CA LEU A 111 -4.60 6.96 -0.31
C LEU A 111 -5.74 5.96 -0.55
N LEU A 112 -6.40 6.06 -1.70
CA LEU A 112 -7.55 5.21 -2.03
C LEU A 112 -7.08 3.79 -2.38
N HIS A 113 -5.89 3.65 -2.97
CA HIS A 113 -5.32 2.36 -3.33
C HIS A 113 -4.92 1.53 -2.10
N ASP A 114 -4.29 2.16 -1.11
CA ASP A 114 -4.00 1.53 0.18
C ASP A 114 -5.29 1.08 0.86
N ALA A 115 -6.31 1.95 0.89
CA ALA A 115 -7.61 1.64 1.52
C ALA A 115 -8.30 0.46 0.84
N TYR A 116 -8.25 0.41 -0.49
CA TYR A 116 -8.74 -0.72 -1.28
C TYR A 116 -8.04 -2.03 -0.90
N HIS A 117 -6.70 -2.04 -0.86
CA HIS A 117 -5.94 -3.24 -0.52
C HIS A 117 -6.01 -3.63 0.96
N VAL A 118 -6.19 -2.68 1.88
CA VAL A 118 -6.56 -2.98 3.28
C VAL A 118 -7.82 -3.84 3.30
N GLY A 119 -8.87 -3.46 2.56
CA GLY A 119 -10.10 -4.25 2.48
C GLY A 119 -9.88 -5.66 1.91
N GLN A 120 -9.02 -5.79 0.88
CA GLN A 120 -8.69 -7.10 0.29
C GLN A 120 -7.94 -8.01 1.27
N ILE A 121 -6.92 -7.48 1.97
CA ILE A 121 -6.16 -8.27 2.94
C ILE A 121 -7.03 -8.62 4.16
N VAL A 122 -7.89 -7.72 4.63
CA VAL A 122 -8.87 -8.06 5.68
C VAL A 122 -9.76 -9.22 5.24
N THR A 123 -10.24 -9.21 4.00
CA THR A 123 -11.07 -10.29 3.46
C THR A 123 -10.31 -11.62 3.43
N LEU A 124 -9.05 -11.60 2.99
CA LEU A 124 -8.18 -12.78 3.03
C LEU A 124 -8.00 -13.30 4.46
N ARG A 125 -7.67 -12.42 5.41
CA ARG A 125 -7.44 -12.81 6.80
C ARG A 125 -8.70 -13.32 7.50
N LEU A 126 -9.86 -12.73 7.23
CA LEU A 126 -11.15 -13.26 7.70
C LEU A 126 -11.46 -14.64 7.12
N THR A 127 -11.02 -14.92 5.89
CA THR A 127 -11.17 -16.24 5.25
C THR A 127 -10.25 -17.28 5.89
N ILE A 128 -9.02 -16.89 6.24
CA ILE A 128 -8.06 -17.73 6.98
C ILE A 128 -8.54 -17.95 8.42
N GLY A 129 -9.27 -17.00 8.99
CA GLY A 129 -9.82 -17.05 10.35
C GLY A 129 -8.84 -16.59 11.43
N ASP A 130 -7.84 -15.77 11.09
CA ASP A 130 -6.74 -15.39 11.98
C ASP A 130 -6.81 -13.94 12.50
N PHE A 131 -7.85 -13.18 12.14
CA PHE A 131 -7.83 -11.73 12.29
C PHE A 131 -9.00 -11.14 13.06
N ASP A 132 -8.67 -10.15 13.90
CA ASP A 132 -9.61 -9.28 14.58
C ASP A 132 -9.79 -7.98 13.76
N PRO A 133 -10.96 -7.74 13.14
CA PRO A 133 -11.24 -6.52 12.37
C PRO A 133 -11.03 -5.22 13.16
N TYR A 134 -11.18 -5.25 14.48
CA TYR A 134 -11.01 -4.05 15.31
C TYR A 134 -9.53 -3.65 15.49
N SER A 135 -8.58 -4.51 15.12
CA SER A 135 -7.15 -4.20 15.14
C SER A 135 -6.74 -3.06 14.20
N LEU A 136 -7.56 -2.71 13.20
CA LEU A 136 -7.33 -1.58 12.30
C LEU A 136 -7.41 -0.20 12.99
N TYR A 137 -8.02 -0.13 14.17
CA TYR A 137 -8.28 1.12 14.88
C TYR A 137 -7.47 1.26 16.18
N ARG A 138 -6.61 0.28 16.47
CA ARG A 138 -5.77 0.23 17.68
C ARG A 138 -4.35 0.69 17.37
#